data_AF-A0A350PKA3-F1
#
_entry.id   AF-A0A350PKA3-F1
#
_cell.length_a   1.000
_cell.length_b   1.000
_cell.length_c   1.000
_cell.angle_alpha   90.00
_cell.angle_beta   90.00
_cell.angle_gamma   90.00
#
_symmetry.space_group_name_H-M   'P 1'
#
loop_
_entity.id
_entity.type
_entity.pdbx_description
1 polymer ?
#
loop_
_entity_poly.entity_id
_entity_poly.type
_entity_poly.pdbx_seq_one_letter_code
_entity_poly.pdbx_strand_id
1 'polypeptide(L)'
;MNSIPVVGWILSFIAVSSTAVPFWIAWTRCGIGEKYFYFLPEVYLHPGFWDCVGVFMCVFILKKVLTPKFASVTNTNSSDSK
;
A
#
# COMPACT_ATOMS: atom_id res chain seq x y z
N MET A 1 -15.45 -16.17 -15.36
CA MET A 1 -14.01 -16.21 -14.97
C MET A 1 -13.45 -14.80 -15.13
N ASN A 2 -12.63 -14.33 -14.16
CA ASN A 2 -11.90 -13.03 -14.11
C ASN A 2 -12.38 -11.96 -13.08
N SER A 3 -13.15 -12.30 -12.04
CA SER A 3 -13.48 -11.34 -10.96
C SER A 3 -12.45 -11.27 -9.83
N ILE A 4 -11.43 -12.12 -9.88
CA ILE A 4 -10.38 -12.24 -8.85
C ILE A 4 -9.50 -10.97 -8.72
N PRO A 5 -9.13 -10.20 -9.78
CA PRO A 5 -8.29 -9.03 -9.59
C PRO A 5 -9.02 -7.94 -8.82
N VAL A 6 -10.28 -7.63 -9.14
CA VAL A 6 -11.00 -6.50 -8.53
C VAL A 6 -11.16 -6.67 -7.00
N VAL A 7 -11.47 -7.90 -6.55
CA VAL A 7 -11.57 -8.21 -5.12
C VAL A 7 -10.23 -8.03 -4.40
N GLY A 8 -9.12 -8.42 -5.04
CA GLY A 8 -7.77 -8.21 -4.51
C GLY A 8 -7.39 -6.74 -4.38
N TRP A 9 -7.85 -5.89 -5.30
CA TRP A 9 -7.65 -4.44 -5.23
C TRP A 9 -8.45 -3.81 -4.09
N ILE A 10 -9.71 -4.21 -3.91
CA ILE A 10 -10.57 -3.69 -2.82
C ILE A 10 -10.05 -4.12 -1.46
N LEU A 11 -9.65 -5.38 -1.28
CA LEU A 11 -9.04 -5.85 -0.03
C LEU A 11 -7.72 -5.13 0.27
N SER A 12 -6.90 -4.89 -0.75
CA SER A 12 -5.67 -4.12 -0.60
C SER A 12 -5.96 -2.67 -0.20
N PHE A 13 -6.99 -2.05 -0.81
CA PHE A 13 -7.41 -0.70 -0.48
C PHE A 13 -7.89 -0.57 0.97
N ILE A 14 -8.67 -1.53 1.46
CA ILE A 14 -9.15 -1.56 2.84
C ILE A 14 -7.98 -1.73 3.82
N ALA A 15 -7.06 -2.66 3.53
CA ALA A 15 -5.88 -2.88 4.38
C ALA A 15 -4.96 -1.65 4.44
N VAL A 16 -4.73 -1.00 3.30
CA VAL A 16 -3.94 0.24 3.22
C VAL A 16 -4.64 1.39 3.94
N SER A 17 -5.95 1.54 3.74
CA SER A 17 -6.74 2.57 4.43
C SER A 17 -6.75 2.38 5.94
N SER A 18 -6.88 1.13 6.41
CA SER A 18 -6.82 0.79 7.83
C SER A 18 -5.46 1.12 8.45
N THR A 19 -4.37 1.07 7.68
CA THR A 19 -3.01 1.45 8.13
C THR A 19 -2.78 2.96 8.06
N ALA A 20 -3.44 3.65 7.13
CA ALA A 20 -3.36 5.10 7.00
C ALA A 20 -4.04 5.83 8.19
N VAL A 21 -5.07 5.24 8.80
CA VAL A 21 -5.76 5.81 9.99
C VAL A 21 -4.81 6.00 11.19
N PRO A 22 -4.14 4.97 11.73
CA PRO A 22 -3.24 5.15 12.86
C PRO A 22 -2.03 6.02 12.50
N PHE A 23 -1.55 5.96 11.26
CA PHE A 23 -0.50 6.86 10.79
C PHE A 23 -0.95 8.33 10.83
N TRP A 24 -2.13 8.65 10.29
CA TRP A 24 -2.66 10.00 10.28
C TRP A 24 -2.90 10.51 11.70
N ILE A 25 -3.44 9.67 12.59
CA ILE A 25 -3.58 10.03 14.01
C ILE A 25 -2.21 10.31 14.64
N ALA A 26 -1.20 9.46 14.43
CA ALA A 26 0.13 9.70 14.97
C ALA A 26 0.79 10.97 14.39
N TRP A 27 0.59 11.23 13.11
CA TRP A 27 1.15 12.41 12.44
C TRP A 27 0.51 13.70 12.91
N THR A 28 -0.84 13.75 12.91
CA THR A 28 -1.62 14.98 13.13
C THR A 28 -2.01 15.17 14.59
N ARG A 29 -2.32 14.10 15.35
CA ARG A 29 -2.73 14.20 16.76
C ARG A 29 -1.58 14.06 17.74
N CYS A 30 -0.58 13.22 17.46
CA CYS A 30 0.61 13.13 18.32
C CYS A 30 1.66 14.20 17.99
N GLY A 31 1.42 15.07 16.98
CA GLY A 31 2.31 16.17 16.62
C GLY A 31 3.68 15.73 16.12
N ILE A 32 3.80 14.50 15.62
CA ILE A 32 5.07 13.97 15.08
C ILE A 32 5.52 14.80 13.88
N GLY A 33 4.58 15.20 13.02
CA GLY A 33 4.84 16.09 11.90
C GLY A 33 5.44 17.41 12.37
N GLU A 34 4.75 18.15 13.21
CA GLU A 34 5.24 19.45 13.72
C GLU A 34 6.57 19.33 14.49
N LYS A 35 6.73 18.26 15.27
CA LYS A 35 7.90 18.09 16.15
C LYS A 35 9.18 17.74 15.39
N TYR A 36 9.09 16.88 14.37
CA TYR A 36 10.27 16.40 13.63
C TYR A 36 10.42 17.01 12.25
N PHE A 37 9.34 17.53 11.66
CA PHE A 37 9.28 18.07 10.31
C PHE A 37 8.98 19.58 10.31
N TYR A 38 9.44 20.32 11.32
CA TYR A 38 9.25 21.78 11.47
C TYR A 38 9.77 22.63 10.29
N PHE A 39 10.59 22.06 9.42
CA PHE A 39 11.12 22.71 8.21
C PHE A 39 10.17 22.61 7.01
N LEU A 40 9.08 21.83 7.09
CA LEU A 40 8.13 21.70 5.99
C LEU A 40 7.09 22.83 6.00
N PRO A 41 6.64 23.27 4.80
CA PRO A 41 5.49 24.16 4.67
C PRO A 41 4.24 23.58 5.35
N GLU A 42 3.40 24.45 5.89
CA GLU A 42 2.18 24.11 6.65
C GLU A 42 1.25 23.13 5.90
N VAL A 43 1.19 23.26 4.57
CA VAL A 43 0.41 22.38 3.67
C VAL A 43 0.81 20.90 3.78
N TYR A 44 2.09 20.61 4.05
CA TYR A 44 2.59 19.24 4.21
C TYR A 44 2.66 18.80 5.67
N LEU A 45 2.57 19.74 6.60
CA LEU A 45 2.57 19.48 8.04
C LEU A 45 1.24 18.88 8.48
N HIS A 46 0.14 19.32 7.85
CA HIS A 46 -1.22 18.88 8.12
C HIS A 46 -1.86 18.16 6.93
N PRO A 47 -1.36 16.98 6.52
CA PRO A 47 -1.94 16.24 5.42
C PRO A 47 -3.37 15.79 5.76
N GLY A 48 -4.27 15.87 4.79
CA GLY A 48 -5.60 15.29 4.91
C GLY A 48 -5.52 13.77 5.04
N PHE A 49 -6.54 13.15 5.64
CA PHE A 49 -6.60 11.69 5.76
C PHE A 49 -6.48 10.99 4.40
N TRP A 50 -7.18 11.52 3.38
CA TRP A 50 -7.18 10.98 2.02
C TRP A 50 -5.83 11.12 1.31
N ASP A 51 -5.06 12.17 1.62
CA ASP A 51 -3.71 12.33 1.08
C ASP A 51 -2.79 11.24 1.61
N CYS A 52 -2.87 10.94 2.91
CA CYS A 52 -2.14 9.81 3.51
C CYS A 52 -2.53 8.48 2.86
N VAL A 53 -3.82 8.21 2.69
CA VAL A 53 -4.30 6.98 2.00
C VAL A 53 -3.75 6.91 0.58
N GLY A 54 -3.78 8.02 -0.16
CA GLY A 54 -3.25 8.12 -1.52
C GLY A 54 -1.75 7.79 -1.57
N VAL A 55 -0.95 8.37 -0.67
CA VAL A 55 0.49 8.12 -0.60
C VAL A 55 0.79 6.65 -0.27
N PHE A 56 0.12 6.07 0.73
CA PHE A 56 0.33 4.65 1.04
C PHE A 56 -0.11 3.73 -0.10
N MET A 57 -1.17 4.09 -0.82
CA MET A 57 -1.61 3.31 -1.98
C MET A 57 -0.61 3.41 -3.14
N CYS A 58 -0.08 4.60 -3.43
CA CYS A 58 1.00 4.78 -4.40
C CYS A 58 2.23 3.96 -4.04
N VAL A 59 2.66 3.96 -2.77
CA VAL A 59 3.80 3.15 -2.28
C VAL A 59 3.50 1.65 -2.42
N PHE A 60 2.27 1.22 -2.14
CA PHE A 60 1.85 -0.17 -2.30
C PHE A 60 1.89 -0.62 -3.76
N ILE A 61 1.34 0.18 -4.68
CA ILE A 61 1.41 -0.07 -6.12
C ILE A 61 2.88 -0.11 -6.57
N LEU A 62 3.68 0.87 -6.15
CA LEU A 62 5.09 0.95 -6.52
C LEU A 62 5.86 -0.29 -6.03
N LYS A 63 5.62 -0.75 -4.80
CA LYS A 63 6.20 -2.01 -4.30
C LYS A 63 5.75 -3.22 -5.11
N LYS A 64 4.49 -3.29 -5.54
CA LYS A 64 3.98 -4.38 -6.38
C LYS A 64 4.56 -4.37 -7.79
N VAL A 65 4.83 -3.18 -8.35
CA VAL A 65 5.44 -3.00 -9.67
C VAL A 65 6.96 -3.28 -9.63
N LEU A 66 7.65 -2.78 -8.61
CA LEU A 66 9.09 -2.93 -8.44
C LEU A 66 9.52 -4.29 -7.90
N THR A 67 8.61 -5.04 -7.27
CA THR A 67 8.86 -6.44 -6.89
C THR A 67 8.31 -7.33 -7.99
N PRO A 68 9.09 -7.67 -9.04
CA PRO A 68 8.63 -8.63 -10.03
C PRO A 68 8.28 -9.91 -9.28
N LYS A 69 7.02 -10.34 -9.40
CA LYS A 69 6.65 -11.70 -9.01
C LYS A 69 7.42 -12.60 -9.95
N PHE A 70 8.53 -13.17 -9.49
CA PHE A 70 9.08 -14.38 -10.06
C PHE A 70 8.02 -15.46 -9.86
N ALA A 71 7.06 -15.50 -10.79
CA ALA A 71 6.14 -16.61 -10.92
C ALA A 71 7.01 -17.80 -11.32
N SER A 72 7.47 -18.56 -10.32
CA SER A 72 8.02 -19.88 -10.53
C SER A 72 6.90 -20.73 -11.09
N VAL A 73 6.80 -20.78 -12.42
CA VAL A 73 5.98 -21.74 -13.14
C VAL A 73 6.64 -23.10 -12.91
N THR A 74 6.20 -23.81 -11.87
CA THR A 74 6.52 -25.23 -11.73
C THR A 74 5.69 -25.98 -12.76
N ASN A 75 6.26 -26.18 -13.95
CA ASN A 75 5.73 -27.12 -14.93
C ASN A 75 5.94 -28.53 -14.38
N THR A 76 4.96 -29.06 -13.67
CA THR A 76 4.91 -30.50 -13.38
C THR A 76 4.50 -31.21 -14.67
N ASN A 77 5.46 -31.44 -15.57
CA ASN A 77 5.29 -32.40 -16.64
C ASN A 77 5.25 -33.78 -15.98
N SER A 78 4.04 -34.29 -15.73
CA SER A 78 3.82 -35.70 -15.43
C SER A 78 4.08 -36.49 -16.71
N SER A 79 5.36 -36.81 -16.97
CA SER A 79 5.76 -37.80 -17.94
C SER A 79 5.34 -39.18 -17.42
N ASP A 80 4.32 -39.72 -18.08
CA ASP A 80 4.21 -41.11 -18.52
C ASP A 80 5.15 -42.14 -17.86
N SER A 81 4.55 -43.14 -17.22
CA SER A 81 5.09 -44.49 -17.17
C SER A 81 3.92 -45.48 -17.20
N LYS A 82 3.55 -45.83 -18.43
CA LYS A 82 3.40 -47.20 -18.96
C LYS A 82 3.17 -48.35 -17.95
#